data_AF-A0A7S0GIJ2-F1
#
_entry.id   AF-A0A7S0GIJ2-F1
#
_cell.length_a   1.000
_cell.length_b   1.000
_cell.length_c   1.000
_cell.angle_alpha   90.00
_cell.angle_beta   90.00
_cell.angle_gamma   90.00
#
_symmetry.space_group_name_H-M   'P 1'
#
loop_
_entity.id
_entity.type
_entity.pdbx_description
1 polymer ?
#
loop_
_entity_poly.entity_id
_entity_poly.type
_entity_poly.pdbx_seq_one_letter_code
_entity_poly.pdbx_strand_id
1 'polypeptide(L)'
;MPNIFLPIGYVLKGMWMSESLLLHHLSRATGTLTSSAADNCELFRDSTPKLYECLLRQNGDLYNPIHVEGCIDNSLFPMLFSYPPLTVLAIAFGIATHAPFSILYHLNAAKLSPGLEQLEHWSRRLDHIFIHWGWAWISFGVTGNLKYFSMGAVFNAYCILQQFKHIVVPKRNQILMVLAMAINVMPMISRGDLQPFILIVSLMVFSSWLFASYPLGPWSHAAFHLSMLPIPFIFFSCACMLPSSADHIIRAAQCAAASAPSLESEEYLNLL
;
A
#
# COMPACT_ATOMS: atom_id res chain seq x y z
N MET A 1 16.33 -12.30 -2.33
CA MET A 1 14.87 -12.35 -2.12
C MET A 1 14.37 -10.92 -1.98
N PRO A 2 13.30 -10.50 -2.68
CA PRO A 2 12.70 -9.19 -2.44
C PRO A 2 12.37 -9.05 -0.95
N ASN A 3 12.69 -7.88 -0.38
CA ASN A 3 12.62 -7.66 1.05
C ASN A 3 11.19 -7.85 1.55
N ILE A 4 10.92 -8.93 2.28
CA ILE A 4 9.61 -9.23 2.88
C ILE A 4 9.11 -8.11 3.79
N PHE A 5 10.05 -7.36 4.37
CA PHE A 5 9.77 -6.20 5.19
C PHE A 5 9.56 -4.94 4.35
N LEU A 6 9.53 -5.01 3.02
CA LEU A 6 9.31 -3.83 2.17
C LEU A 6 7.96 -3.16 2.45
N PRO A 7 6.81 -3.87 2.56
CA PRO A 7 5.55 -3.21 2.89
C PRO A 7 5.53 -2.65 4.31
N ILE A 8 6.06 -3.39 5.29
CA ILE A 8 6.17 -2.93 6.68
C ILE A 8 7.08 -1.70 6.76
N GLY A 9 8.26 -1.78 6.16
CA GLY A 9 9.24 -0.71 6.10
C GLY A 9 8.72 0.50 5.34
N TYR A 10 7.94 0.30 4.27
CA TYR A 10 7.27 1.38 3.54
C TYR A 10 6.27 2.13 4.44
N VAL A 11 5.48 1.39 5.24
CA VAL A 11 4.57 2.00 6.22
C VAL A 11 5.33 2.68 7.35
N LEU A 12 6.28 1.99 7.98
CA LEU A 12 7.06 2.51 9.12
C LEU A 12 7.91 3.72 8.74
N LYS A 13 8.43 3.78 7.51
CA LYS A 13 9.16 4.93 6.98
C LYS A 13 8.26 6.08 6.52
N GLY A 14 6.95 6.04 6.77
CA GLY A 14 6.04 7.10 6.35
C GLY A 14 5.86 7.23 4.83
N MET A 15 6.39 6.29 4.04
CA MET A 15 6.40 6.39 2.57
C MET A 15 5.02 6.14 1.94
N TRP A 16 4.02 5.77 2.74
CA TRP A 16 2.63 5.54 2.34
C TRP A 16 1.91 6.81 1.90
N MET A 17 2.41 7.99 2.25
CA MET A 17 1.91 9.27 1.75
C MET A 17 2.88 9.80 0.69
N SER A 18 2.40 9.98 -0.55
CA SER A 18 3.21 10.64 -1.57
C SER A 18 3.38 12.12 -1.23
N GLU A 19 4.52 12.69 -1.64
CA GLU A 19 4.78 14.13 -1.52
C GLU A 19 3.66 14.96 -2.15
N SER A 20 3.18 14.56 -3.33
CA SER A 20 2.06 15.22 -4.01
C SER A 20 0.77 15.20 -3.20
N LEU A 21 0.48 14.11 -2.49
CA LEU A 21 -0.71 13.99 -1.65
C LEU A 21 -0.57 14.86 -0.40
N LEU A 22 0.60 14.85 0.23
CA LEU A 22 0.93 15.73 1.35
C LEU A 22 0.75 17.20 0.96
N LEU A 23 1.35 17.63 -0.15
CA LEU A 23 1.24 19.01 -0.65
C LEU A 23 -0.20 19.40 -1.00
N HIS A 24 -0.97 18.49 -1.61
CA HIS A 24 -2.38 18.71 -1.91
C HIS A 24 -3.19 18.99 -0.63
N HIS A 25 -2.97 18.21 0.43
CA HIS A 25 -3.71 18.41 1.68
C HIS A 25 -3.21 19.61 2.48
N LEU A 26 -1.91 19.90 2.46
CA LEU A 26 -1.36 21.12 3.04
C LEU A 26 -1.99 22.37 2.41
N SER A 27 -2.00 22.48 1.07
CA SER A 27 -2.59 23.63 0.36
C SER A 27 -4.08 23.84 0.65
N ARG A 28 -4.83 22.76 0.93
CA ARG A 28 -6.24 22.83 1.36
C ARG A 28 -6.39 23.22 2.83
N ALA A 29 -5.58 22.66 3.72
CA ALA A 29 -5.63 22.92 5.15
C ALA A 29 -5.27 24.38 5.47
N THR A 30 -4.38 24.99 4.69
CA THR A 30 -4.03 26.41 4.81
C THR A 30 -5.11 27.35 4.31
N GLY A 31 -6.25 26.84 3.80
CA GLY A 31 -7.45 27.62 3.47
C GLY A 31 -7.15 28.80 2.54
N THR A 32 -7.32 28.61 1.22
CA THR A 32 -7.18 29.69 0.23
C THR A 32 -5.80 30.37 0.24
N LEU A 33 -4.82 29.73 -0.40
CA LEU A 33 -3.91 30.53 -1.23
C LEU A 33 -4.83 31.20 -2.26
N THR A 34 -5.05 32.51 -2.11
CA THR A 34 -5.58 33.32 -3.21
C THR A 34 -4.73 33.05 -4.45
N SER A 35 -5.29 33.13 -5.66
CA SER A 35 -4.54 32.81 -6.89
C SER A 35 -3.18 33.53 -6.95
N SER A 36 -3.09 34.75 -6.41
CA SER A 36 -1.83 35.52 -6.35
C SER A 36 -0.74 34.93 -5.43
N ALA A 37 -1.12 34.12 -4.44
CA ALA A 37 -0.17 33.46 -3.55
C ALA A 37 0.32 32.12 -4.12
N ALA A 38 -0.54 31.40 -4.84
CA ALA A 38 -0.15 30.23 -5.61
C ALA A 38 0.85 30.61 -6.73
N ASP A 39 0.63 31.73 -7.42
CA ASP A 39 1.52 32.24 -8.47
C ASP A 39 2.94 32.55 -7.94
N ASN A 40 3.06 32.97 -6.67
CA ASN A 40 4.36 33.24 -6.05
C ASN A 40 5.09 31.98 -5.55
N CYS A 41 4.36 30.90 -5.22
CA CYS A 41 4.97 29.63 -4.84
C CYS A 41 5.15 28.66 -6.04
N GLU A 42 4.53 28.92 -7.21
CA GLU A 42 4.74 28.15 -8.44
C GLU A 42 6.20 28.14 -8.90
N LEU A 43 6.97 29.19 -8.56
CA LEU A 43 8.41 29.26 -8.84
C LEU A 43 9.25 28.20 -8.10
N PHE A 44 8.67 27.54 -7.10
CA PHE A 44 9.36 26.57 -6.22
C PHE A 44 8.87 25.14 -6.39
N ARG A 45 8.12 24.86 -7.47
CA ARG A 45 7.53 23.53 -7.73
C ARG A 45 8.56 22.39 -7.78
N ASP A 46 9.81 22.71 -8.11
CA ASP A 46 10.89 21.72 -8.28
C ASP A 46 11.72 21.49 -7.00
N SER A 47 11.43 22.21 -5.90
CA SER A 47 12.13 22.03 -4.62
C SER A 47 11.14 22.00 -3.46
N THR A 48 10.80 20.79 -3.01
CA THR A 48 9.93 20.48 -1.86
C THR A 48 10.16 21.34 -0.62
N PRO A 49 11.42 21.64 -0.22
CA PRO A 49 11.67 22.46 0.96
C PRO A 49 11.09 23.86 0.80
N LYS A 50 11.27 24.51 -0.36
CA LYS A 50 10.90 25.91 -0.57
C LYS A 50 9.40 26.15 -0.69
N LEU A 51 8.66 25.19 -1.26
CA LEU A 51 7.19 25.26 -1.29
C LEU A 51 6.60 25.24 0.12
N TYR A 52 7.19 24.42 0.98
CA TYR A 52 6.80 24.29 2.36
C TYR A 52 7.12 25.56 3.18
N GLU A 53 8.31 26.14 2.97
CA GLU A 53 8.67 27.46 3.53
C GLU A 53 7.69 28.57 3.10
N CYS A 54 7.27 28.57 1.83
CA CYS A 54 6.32 29.53 1.27
C CYS A 54 4.96 29.46 1.98
N LEU A 55 4.45 28.25 2.24
CA LEU A 55 3.18 28.00 2.93
C LEU A 55 3.20 28.38 4.41
N LEU A 56 4.32 28.16 5.10
CA LEU A 56 4.49 28.54 6.50
C LEU A 56 4.57 30.07 6.66
N ARG A 57 5.32 30.75 5.79
CA ARG A 57 5.56 32.20 5.88
C ARG A 57 4.28 33.03 5.69
N GLN A 58 3.33 32.55 4.89
CA GLN A 58 2.06 33.25 4.69
C GLN A 58 1.06 33.08 5.83
N ASN A 59 1.23 32.07 6.69
CA ASN A 59 0.31 31.77 7.79
C ASN A 59 0.85 32.19 9.17
N GLY A 60 1.91 32.99 9.20
CA GLY A 60 2.70 33.33 10.39
C GLY A 60 1.93 33.94 11.57
N ASP A 61 0.75 34.52 11.35
CA ASP A 61 -0.06 35.13 12.42
C ASP A 61 -1.19 34.21 12.96
N LEU A 62 -1.44 33.06 12.33
CA LEU A 62 -2.51 32.12 12.72
C LEU A 62 -2.02 30.77 13.25
N TYR A 63 -0.72 30.49 13.15
CA TYR A 63 -0.12 29.27 13.64
C TYR A 63 0.32 29.44 15.10
N ASN A 64 -0.66 29.53 16.01
CA ASN A 64 -0.39 29.12 17.38
C ASN A 64 -0.01 27.63 17.29
N PRO A 65 1.15 27.17 17.81
CA PRO A 65 1.52 25.76 17.81
C PRO A 65 0.55 25.02 18.73
N ILE A 66 -0.65 24.77 18.22
CA ILE A 66 -1.62 23.87 18.83
C ILE A 66 -0.89 22.54 18.87
N HIS A 67 -0.70 21.98 20.06
CA HIS A 67 -0.30 20.60 20.22
C HIS A 67 -1.30 19.74 19.44
N VAL A 68 -0.95 19.37 18.20
CA VAL A 68 -1.77 18.52 17.37
C VAL A 68 -1.66 17.12 17.98
N GLU A 69 -2.72 16.69 18.67
CA GLU A 69 -2.76 15.36 19.26
C GLU A 69 -2.55 14.29 18.17
N GLY A 70 -1.66 13.34 18.44
CA GLY A 70 -1.38 12.22 17.55
C GLY A 70 -0.25 12.45 16.53
N CYS A 71 0.53 13.52 16.66
CA CYS A 71 1.83 13.61 16.00
C CYS A 71 2.83 12.63 16.61
N ILE A 72 3.68 12.06 15.77
CA ILE A 72 4.73 11.14 16.17
C ILE A 72 6.06 11.84 15.94
N ASP A 73 6.79 12.09 17.03
CA ASP A 73 8.18 12.52 17.00
C ASP A 73 9.08 11.31 17.32
N ASN A 74 9.72 10.77 16.28
CA ASN A 74 10.56 9.58 16.41
C ASN A 74 11.77 9.65 15.48
N SER A 75 12.96 9.64 16.05
CA SER A 75 14.23 9.71 15.31
C SER A 75 14.52 8.48 14.43
N LEU A 76 13.95 7.31 14.73
CA LEU A 76 14.08 6.11 13.90
C LEU A 76 13.19 6.17 12.66
N PHE A 77 12.10 6.95 12.71
CA PHE A 77 11.09 7.06 11.65
C PHE A 77 10.75 8.54 11.37
N PRO A 78 11.71 9.34 10.90
CA PRO A 78 11.57 10.80 10.80
C PRO A 78 10.46 11.26 9.83
N MET A 79 9.99 10.37 8.96
CA MET A 79 8.94 10.64 7.98
C MET A 79 7.54 10.14 8.42
N LEU A 80 7.45 9.48 9.58
CA LEU A 80 6.19 8.99 10.11
C LEU A 80 5.55 10.06 11.00
N PHE A 81 4.99 11.11 10.39
CA PHE A 81 4.44 12.26 11.12
C PHE A 81 3.18 11.94 11.95
N SER A 82 2.42 10.92 11.54
CA SER A 82 1.24 10.43 12.27
C SER A 82 1.01 8.94 11.96
N TYR A 83 0.09 8.30 12.68
CA TYR A 83 -0.28 6.91 12.40
C TYR A 83 -0.93 6.77 11.00
N PRO A 84 -0.56 5.73 10.23
CA PRO A 84 -1.15 5.46 8.94
C PRO A 84 -2.65 5.13 9.06
N PRO A 85 -3.46 5.43 8.03
CA PRO A 85 -4.85 5.01 7.98
C PRO A 85 -5.00 3.50 8.17
N LEU A 86 -6.08 3.06 8.83
CA LEU A 86 -6.38 1.63 9.02
C LEU A 86 -6.44 0.85 7.70
N THR A 87 -6.83 1.51 6.61
CA THR A 87 -6.88 0.93 5.26
C THR A 87 -5.48 0.57 4.74
N VAL A 88 -4.50 1.45 4.95
CA VAL A 88 -3.08 1.21 4.64
C VAL A 88 -2.52 0.08 5.51
N LEU A 89 -2.81 0.11 6.82
CA LEU A 89 -2.38 -0.93 7.76
C LEU A 89 -2.95 -2.31 7.39
N ALA A 90 -4.20 -2.38 6.95
CA ALA A 90 -4.82 -3.63 6.52
C ALA A 90 -4.11 -4.24 5.32
N ILE A 91 -3.78 -3.44 4.28
CA ILE A 91 -3.02 -3.93 3.12
C ILE A 91 -1.64 -4.42 3.57
N ALA A 92 -0.94 -3.64 4.40
CA ALA A 92 0.38 -4.00 4.88
C ALA A 92 0.34 -5.31 5.68
N PHE A 93 -0.65 -5.47 6.56
CA PHE A 93 -0.86 -6.68 7.35
C PHE A 93 -1.17 -7.90 6.47
N GLY A 94 -2.06 -7.77 5.49
CA GLY A 94 -2.38 -8.84 4.55
C GLY A 94 -1.15 -9.33 3.77
N ILE A 95 -0.32 -8.41 3.28
CA ILE A 95 0.89 -8.76 2.52
C ILE A 95 1.97 -9.33 3.42
N ALA A 96 2.22 -8.68 4.57
CA ALA A 96 3.26 -9.08 5.51
C ALA A 96 3.00 -10.46 6.11
N THR A 97 1.74 -10.82 6.35
CA THR A 97 1.38 -12.15 6.86
C THR A 97 1.48 -13.23 5.80
N HIS A 98 1.30 -12.92 4.52
CA HIS A 98 1.42 -13.91 3.43
C HIS A 98 2.87 -14.29 3.12
N ALA A 99 3.75 -13.31 3.05
CA ALA A 99 5.09 -13.51 2.52
C ALA A 99 5.95 -14.57 3.27
N PRO A 100 5.87 -14.78 4.61
CA PRO A 100 6.64 -15.82 5.28
C PRO A 100 6.26 -17.22 4.81
N PHE A 101 4.98 -17.46 4.56
CA PHE A 101 4.47 -18.75 4.10
C PHE A 101 4.82 -19.01 2.64
N SER A 102 4.85 -17.96 1.82
CA SER A 102 5.32 -18.06 0.44
C SER A 102 6.81 -18.42 0.36
N ILE A 103 7.65 -17.76 1.15
CA ILE A 103 9.09 -18.09 1.25
C ILE A 103 9.27 -19.52 1.75
N LEU A 104 8.57 -19.91 2.81
CA LEU A 104 8.63 -21.26 3.37
C LEU A 104 8.21 -22.33 2.34
N TYR A 105 7.15 -22.06 1.58
CA TYR A 105 6.74 -22.94 0.49
C TYR A 105 7.85 -23.11 -0.55
N HIS A 106 8.46 -22.02 -1.02
CA HIS A 106 9.52 -22.09 -2.02
C HIS A 106 10.79 -22.79 -1.51
N LEU A 107 11.17 -22.57 -0.25
CA LEU A 107 12.30 -23.27 0.38
C LEU A 107 12.05 -24.78 0.50
N ASN A 108 10.82 -25.19 0.76
CA ASN A 108 10.46 -26.61 0.81
C ASN A 108 10.33 -27.19 -0.60
N ALA A 109 9.69 -26.48 -1.54
CA ALA A 109 9.51 -26.94 -2.91
C ALA A 109 10.85 -27.23 -3.61
N ALA A 110 11.90 -26.46 -3.31
CA ALA A 110 13.25 -26.70 -3.82
C ALA A 110 13.87 -28.05 -3.38
N LYS A 111 13.32 -28.68 -2.33
CA LYS A 111 13.79 -29.96 -1.78
C LYS A 111 12.93 -31.16 -2.21
N LEU A 112 11.76 -30.91 -2.80
CA LEU A 112 10.78 -31.93 -3.15
C LEU A 112 10.90 -32.31 -4.63
N SER A 113 10.51 -33.54 -4.97
CA SER A 113 10.49 -33.98 -6.36
C SER A 113 9.43 -33.20 -7.15
N PRO A 114 9.72 -32.76 -8.39
CA PRO A 114 8.71 -32.14 -9.24
C PRO A 114 7.50 -33.06 -9.42
N GLY A 115 6.29 -32.49 -9.35
CA GLY A 115 5.04 -33.22 -9.59
C GLY A 115 4.09 -33.21 -8.39
N LEU A 116 3.48 -34.36 -8.11
CA LEU A 116 2.39 -34.47 -7.13
C LEU A 116 2.82 -34.12 -5.71
N GLU A 117 4.04 -34.50 -5.33
CA GLU A 117 4.61 -34.22 -4.01
C GLU A 117 4.61 -32.71 -3.71
N GLN A 118 5.09 -31.88 -4.64
CA GLN A 118 5.06 -30.42 -4.52
C GLN A 118 3.62 -29.85 -4.54
N LEU A 119 2.71 -30.46 -5.32
CA LEU A 119 1.31 -30.01 -5.43
C LEU A 119 0.51 -30.23 -4.14
N GLU A 120 0.78 -31.32 -3.44
CA GLU A 120 0.01 -31.73 -2.26
C GLU A 120 0.65 -31.31 -0.94
N HIS A 121 1.92 -30.87 -0.97
CA HIS A 121 2.68 -30.47 0.21
C HIS A 121 1.95 -29.41 1.05
N TRP A 122 1.98 -29.59 2.37
CA TRP A 122 1.27 -28.73 3.32
C TRP A 122 1.67 -27.25 3.22
N SER A 123 2.94 -26.96 2.94
CA SER A 123 3.41 -25.56 2.86
C SER A 123 2.83 -24.83 1.66
N ARG A 124 2.52 -25.53 0.56
CA ARG A 124 1.83 -24.96 -0.59
C ARG A 124 0.39 -24.59 -0.24
N ARG A 125 -0.29 -25.47 0.50
CA ARG A 125 -1.65 -25.21 0.97
C ARG A 125 -1.66 -23.98 1.88
N LEU A 126 -0.66 -23.86 2.75
CA LEU A 126 -0.50 -22.73 3.64
C LEU A 126 -0.25 -21.41 2.88
N ASP A 127 0.64 -21.42 1.88
CA ASP A 127 0.86 -20.29 0.97
C ASP A 127 -0.47 -19.84 0.33
N HIS A 128 -1.21 -20.77 -0.29
CA HIS A 128 -2.53 -20.48 -0.87
C HIS A 128 -3.57 -19.95 0.15
N ILE A 129 -3.60 -20.49 1.36
CA ILE A 129 -4.47 -20.01 2.45
C ILE A 129 -4.17 -18.53 2.73
N PHE A 130 -2.88 -18.20 2.83
CA PHE A 130 -2.47 -16.85 3.17
C PHE A 130 -2.60 -15.86 2.02
N ILE A 131 -2.62 -16.32 0.76
CA ILE A 131 -3.04 -15.46 -0.36
C ILE A 131 -4.50 -15.01 -0.17
N HIS A 132 -5.41 -15.95 0.14
CA HIS A 132 -6.83 -15.61 0.40
C HIS A 132 -7.01 -14.76 1.66
N TRP A 133 -6.22 -15.01 2.70
CA TRP A 133 -6.15 -14.14 3.88
C TRP A 133 -5.76 -12.71 3.48
N GLY A 134 -4.68 -12.55 2.70
CA GLY A 134 -4.23 -11.27 2.18
C GLY A 134 -5.32 -10.57 1.38
N TRP A 135 -6.02 -11.29 0.49
CA TRP A 135 -7.14 -10.74 -0.27
C TRP A 135 -8.28 -10.25 0.62
N ALA A 136 -8.63 -10.95 1.71
CA ALA A 136 -9.62 -10.48 2.65
C ALA A 136 -9.22 -9.12 3.25
N TRP A 137 -7.97 -8.93 3.68
CA TRP A 137 -7.51 -7.64 4.21
C TRP A 137 -7.43 -6.54 3.13
N ILE A 138 -7.02 -6.90 1.92
CA ILE A 138 -7.00 -5.98 0.78
C ILE A 138 -8.42 -5.49 0.47
N SER A 139 -9.48 -6.31 0.60
CA SER A 139 -10.87 -5.83 0.43
C SER A 139 -11.19 -4.64 1.33
N PHE A 140 -10.75 -4.67 2.59
CA PHE A 140 -10.94 -3.56 3.51
C PHE A 140 -10.05 -2.39 3.13
N GLY A 141 -8.76 -2.64 2.88
CA GLY A 141 -7.83 -1.57 2.59
C GLY A 141 -8.14 -0.80 1.31
N VAL A 142 -8.69 -1.47 0.29
CA VAL A 142 -9.09 -0.80 -0.94
C VAL A 142 -10.45 -0.16 -0.87
N THR A 143 -11.31 -0.43 0.14
CA THR A 143 -12.68 0.13 0.21
C THR A 143 -12.95 1.03 1.41
N GLY A 144 -12.24 0.84 2.52
CA GLY A 144 -12.56 1.46 3.81
C GLY A 144 -13.90 1.00 4.40
N ASN A 145 -14.51 -0.06 3.87
CA ASN A 145 -15.88 -0.44 4.19
C ASN A 145 -15.94 -1.82 4.87
N LEU A 146 -16.36 -1.85 6.13
CA LEU A 146 -16.46 -3.09 6.92
C LEU A 146 -17.50 -4.09 6.38
N LYS A 147 -18.57 -3.63 5.74
CA LYS A 147 -19.56 -4.53 5.11
C LYS A 147 -18.93 -5.26 3.92
N TYR A 148 -18.20 -4.53 3.09
CA TYR A 148 -17.48 -5.09 1.96
C TYR A 148 -16.38 -6.06 2.42
N PHE A 149 -15.65 -5.68 3.47
CA PHE A 149 -14.69 -6.56 4.13
C PHE A 149 -15.32 -7.87 4.60
N SER A 150 -16.47 -7.80 5.26
CA SER A 150 -17.16 -8.98 5.76
C SER A 150 -17.56 -9.94 4.63
N MET A 151 -18.07 -9.40 3.51
CA MET A 151 -18.39 -10.21 2.33
C MET A 151 -17.14 -10.85 1.72
N GLY A 152 -16.07 -10.08 1.55
CA GLY A 152 -14.79 -10.57 1.06
C GLY A 152 -14.17 -11.62 1.97
N ALA A 153 -14.28 -11.45 3.28
CA ALA A 153 -13.80 -12.37 4.30
C ALA A 153 -14.56 -13.70 4.26
N VAL A 154 -15.89 -13.69 4.13
CA VAL A 154 -16.71 -14.91 3.99
C VAL A 154 -16.31 -15.69 2.72
N PHE A 155 -16.16 -15.00 1.59
CA PHE A 155 -15.74 -15.65 0.34
C PHE A 155 -14.32 -16.25 0.45
N ASN A 156 -13.36 -15.50 1.01
CA ASN A 156 -12.00 -15.99 1.18
C ASN A 156 -11.90 -17.11 2.23
N ALA A 157 -12.72 -17.08 3.29
CA ALA A 157 -12.83 -18.19 4.24
C ALA A 157 -13.32 -19.47 3.56
N TYR A 158 -14.34 -19.38 2.69
CA TYR A 158 -14.77 -20.52 1.87
C TYR A 158 -13.62 -21.07 1.01
N CYS A 159 -12.81 -20.21 0.38
CA CYS A 159 -11.66 -20.61 -0.42
C CYS A 159 -10.56 -21.28 0.41
N ILE A 160 -10.30 -20.77 1.62
CA ILE A 160 -9.37 -21.34 2.61
C ILE A 160 -9.83 -22.76 3.00
N LEU A 161 -11.12 -22.96 3.28
CA LEU A 161 -11.67 -24.28 3.57
C LEU A 161 -11.45 -25.29 2.43
N GLN A 162 -11.40 -24.84 1.17
CA GLN A 162 -11.08 -25.72 0.04
C GLN A 162 -9.64 -26.25 0.07
N GLN A 163 -8.70 -25.56 0.73
CA GLN A 163 -7.30 -26.00 0.84
C GLN A 163 -7.10 -27.14 1.85
N PHE A 164 -8.04 -27.32 2.79
CA PHE A 164 -8.02 -28.40 3.78
C PHE A 164 -8.64 -29.71 3.27
N LYS A 165 -9.22 -29.73 2.06
CA LYS A 165 -9.75 -30.97 1.47
C LYS A 165 -8.61 -31.96 1.19
N HIS A 166 -8.87 -33.25 1.37
CA HIS A 166 -7.89 -34.31 1.12
C HIS A 166 -7.29 -34.20 -0.29
N ILE A 167 -8.16 -34.07 -1.30
CA ILE A 167 -7.79 -33.95 -2.72
C ILE A 167 -7.69 -32.48 -3.12
N VAL A 168 -6.51 -32.07 -3.58
CA VAL A 168 -6.29 -30.73 -4.18
C VAL A 168 -6.70 -30.77 -5.64
N VAL A 169 -7.56 -29.84 -6.06
CA VAL A 169 -7.98 -29.68 -7.46
C VAL A 169 -7.41 -28.36 -7.98
N PRO A 170 -6.27 -28.36 -8.70
CA PRO A 170 -5.56 -27.14 -9.09
C PRO A 170 -6.42 -26.16 -9.88
N LYS A 171 -7.20 -26.65 -10.86
CA LYS A 171 -8.08 -25.81 -11.69
C LYS A 171 -9.12 -25.05 -10.86
N ARG A 172 -9.75 -25.72 -9.88
CA ARG A 172 -10.72 -25.09 -8.97
C ARG A 172 -10.04 -23.99 -8.16
N ASN A 173 -8.88 -24.29 -7.57
CA ASN A 173 -8.16 -23.33 -6.73
C ASN A 173 -7.70 -22.10 -7.54
N GLN A 174 -7.29 -22.30 -8.79
CA GLN A 174 -6.93 -21.21 -9.69
C GLN A 174 -8.14 -20.32 -10.02
N ILE A 175 -9.32 -20.91 -10.32
CA ILE A 175 -10.55 -20.15 -10.56
C ILE A 175 -10.94 -19.36 -9.31
N LEU A 176 -10.91 -19.98 -8.13
CA LEU A 176 -11.23 -19.31 -6.87
C LEU A 176 -10.28 -18.14 -6.57
N MET A 177 -8.99 -18.29 -6.93
CA MET A 177 -8.02 -17.21 -6.81
C MET A 177 -8.37 -16.03 -7.71
N VAL A 178 -8.68 -16.28 -8.99
CA VAL A 178 -9.09 -15.23 -9.95
C VAL A 178 -10.37 -14.54 -9.48
N LEU A 179 -11.35 -15.31 -8.97
CA LEU A 179 -12.58 -14.74 -8.42
C LEU A 179 -12.31 -13.89 -7.18
N ALA A 180 -11.43 -14.33 -6.27
CA ALA A 180 -11.02 -13.55 -5.10
C ALA A 180 -10.41 -12.22 -5.56
N MET A 181 -9.44 -12.27 -6.47
CA MET A 181 -8.81 -11.07 -7.04
C MET A 181 -9.85 -10.13 -7.64
N ALA A 182 -10.70 -10.65 -8.54
CA ALA A 182 -11.72 -9.87 -9.23
C ALA A 182 -12.64 -9.16 -8.22
N ILE A 183 -13.27 -9.91 -7.30
CA ILE A 183 -14.14 -9.35 -6.26
C ILE A 183 -13.41 -8.21 -5.55
N ASN A 184 -12.17 -8.42 -5.11
CA ASN A 184 -11.42 -7.44 -4.33
C ASN A 184 -11.07 -6.15 -5.08
N VAL A 185 -10.88 -6.20 -6.40
CA VAL A 185 -10.51 -5.00 -7.19
C VAL A 185 -11.71 -4.29 -7.83
N MET A 186 -12.86 -4.97 -7.96
CA MET A 186 -14.08 -4.39 -8.56
C MET A 186 -14.55 -3.07 -7.92
N PRO A 187 -14.43 -2.83 -6.60
CA PRO A 187 -14.82 -1.55 -6.01
C PRO A 187 -14.10 -0.33 -6.59
N MET A 188 -12.89 -0.51 -7.12
CA MET A 188 -12.15 0.58 -7.78
C MET A 188 -12.91 1.12 -8.98
N ILE A 189 -13.56 0.26 -9.78
CA ILE A 189 -14.42 0.69 -10.89
C ILE A 189 -15.59 1.53 -10.37
N SER A 190 -16.27 1.07 -9.31
CA SER A 190 -17.44 1.76 -8.77
C SER A 190 -17.15 3.15 -8.23
N ARG A 191 -15.89 3.42 -7.86
CA ARG A 191 -15.43 4.73 -7.41
C ARG A 191 -14.88 5.63 -8.51
N GLY A 192 -14.71 5.10 -9.73
CA GLY A 192 -14.05 5.82 -10.82
C GLY A 192 -12.52 5.76 -10.79
N ASP A 193 -11.92 4.91 -9.93
CA ASP A 193 -10.47 4.69 -9.85
C ASP A 193 -9.98 3.80 -11.01
N LEU A 194 -10.29 4.17 -12.26
CA LEU A 194 -10.06 3.33 -13.44
C LEU A 194 -8.57 3.14 -13.75
N GLN A 195 -7.75 4.17 -13.56
CA GLN A 195 -6.31 4.09 -13.82
C GLN A 195 -5.61 3.03 -12.96
N PRO A 196 -5.69 3.06 -11.62
CA PRO A 196 -5.06 2.02 -10.80
C PRO A 196 -5.70 0.64 -11.02
N PHE A 197 -7.01 0.57 -11.29
CA PHE A 197 -7.68 -0.69 -11.66
C PHE A 197 -7.06 -1.32 -12.92
N ILE A 198 -6.93 -0.56 -14.01
CA ILE A 198 -6.36 -1.04 -15.27
C ILE A 198 -4.91 -1.49 -15.04
N LEU A 199 -4.12 -0.73 -14.28
CA LEU A 199 -2.74 -1.06 -14.00
C LEU A 199 -2.63 -2.38 -13.21
N ILE A 200 -3.42 -2.55 -12.15
CA ILE A 200 -3.44 -3.78 -11.34
C ILE A 200 -3.86 -4.97 -12.20
N VAL A 201 -4.96 -4.86 -12.96
CA VAL A 201 -5.44 -5.94 -13.82
C VAL A 201 -4.41 -6.30 -14.89
N SER A 202 -3.78 -5.31 -15.51
CA SER A 202 -2.74 -5.54 -16.52
C SER A 202 -1.53 -6.27 -15.93
N LEU A 203 -1.04 -5.85 -14.75
CA LEU A 203 0.04 -6.52 -14.04
C LEU A 203 -0.35 -7.94 -13.64
N MET A 204 -1.59 -8.17 -13.17
CA MET A 204 -2.08 -9.50 -12.81
C MET A 204 -2.17 -10.42 -14.03
N VAL A 205 -2.68 -9.94 -15.17
CA VAL A 205 -2.78 -10.72 -16.42
C VAL A 205 -1.39 -11.07 -16.91
N PHE A 206 -0.48 -10.10 -16.97
CA PHE A 206 0.91 -10.32 -17.38
C PHE A 206 1.63 -11.31 -16.46
N SER A 207 1.51 -11.14 -15.14
CA SER A 207 2.11 -12.05 -14.15
C SER A 207 1.52 -13.45 -14.29
N SER A 208 0.20 -13.58 -14.42
CA SER A 208 -0.47 -14.87 -14.62
C SER A 208 -0.01 -15.56 -15.90
N TRP A 209 0.22 -14.80 -16.97
CA TRP A 209 0.80 -15.31 -18.21
C TRP A 209 2.22 -15.84 -18.00
N LEU A 210 3.09 -15.10 -17.30
CA LEU A 210 4.44 -15.57 -16.95
C LEU A 210 4.38 -16.90 -16.19
N PHE A 211 3.50 -17.00 -15.18
CA PHE A 211 3.35 -18.19 -14.36
C PHE A 211 2.70 -19.37 -15.10
N ALA A 212 1.75 -19.12 -16.00
CA ALA A 212 1.01 -20.19 -16.68
C ALA A 212 1.74 -20.74 -17.91
N SER A 213 2.38 -19.86 -18.71
CA SER A 213 3.01 -20.24 -19.97
C SER A 213 4.50 -20.60 -19.84
N TYR A 214 5.10 -20.32 -18.68
CA TYR A 214 6.53 -20.58 -18.41
C TYR A 214 7.49 -20.08 -19.52
N PRO A 215 7.38 -18.83 -20.01
CA PRO A 215 8.17 -18.37 -21.16
C PRO A 215 9.66 -18.20 -20.85
N LEU A 216 10.04 -18.17 -19.57
CA LEU A 216 11.41 -18.07 -19.07
C LEU A 216 11.86 -19.39 -18.40
N GLY A 217 11.15 -20.49 -18.68
CA GLY A 217 11.41 -21.80 -18.08
C GLY A 217 11.33 -21.76 -16.55
N PRO A 218 12.30 -22.34 -15.81
CA PRO A 218 12.29 -22.36 -14.35
C PRO A 218 12.22 -20.97 -13.69
N TRP A 219 12.66 -19.92 -14.38
CA TRP A 219 12.67 -18.54 -13.86
C TRP A 219 11.32 -17.85 -13.95
N SER A 220 10.36 -18.40 -14.69
CA SER A 220 9.03 -17.80 -14.87
C SER A 220 8.29 -17.55 -13.56
N HIS A 221 8.45 -18.43 -12.58
CA HIS A 221 7.86 -18.24 -11.26
C HIS A 221 8.49 -17.06 -10.51
N ALA A 222 9.83 -16.93 -10.58
CA ALA A 222 10.51 -15.78 -9.98
C ALA A 222 10.12 -14.47 -10.68
N ALA A 223 10.02 -14.49 -12.01
CA ALA A 223 9.56 -13.34 -12.80
C ALA A 223 8.12 -12.94 -12.45
N PHE A 224 7.23 -13.91 -12.23
CA PHE A 224 5.87 -13.67 -11.72
C PHE A 224 5.88 -12.89 -10.39
N HIS A 225 6.72 -13.28 -9.42
CA HIS A 225 6.80 -12.55 -8.15
C HIS A 225 7.35 -11.14 -8.33
N LEU A 226 8.35 -10.96 -9.20
CA LEU A 226 8.94 -9.66 -9.49
C LEU A 226 7.94 -8.72 -10.16
N SER A 227 7.15 -9.21 -11.12
CA SER A 227 6.13 -8.40 -11.81
C SER A 227 4.96 -8.02 -10.89
N MET A 228 4.73 -8.74 -9.80
CA MET A 228 3.72 -8.42 -8.78
C MET A 228 4.19 -7.38 -7.74
N LEU A 229 5.49 -7.05 -7.67
CA LEU A 229 6.04 -6.10 -6.70
C LEU A 229 5.40 -4.69 -6.71
N PRO A 230 4.98 -4.13 -7.85
CA PRO A 230 4.35 -2.82 -7.87
C PRO A 230 2.93 -2.80 -7.26
N ILE A 231 2.22 -3.93 -7.26
CA ILE A 231 0.79 -4.00 -6.87
C ILE A 231 0.54 -3.51 -5.44
N PRO A 232 1.32 -3.94 -4.41
CA PRO A 232 1.24 -3.37 -3.07
C PRO A 232 1.23 -1.84 -3.01
N PHE A 233 2.12 -1.19 -3.76
CA PHE A 233 2.23 0.27 -3.77
C PHE A 233 1.03 0.94 -4.41
N ILE A 234 0.49 0.35 -5.47
CA ILE A 234 -0.75 0.83 -6.09
C ILE A 234 -1.91 0.72 -5.09
N PHE A 235 -2.01 -0.38 -4.34
CA PHE A 235 -3.01 -0.53 -3.30
C PHE A 235 -2.86 0.49 -2.16
N PHE A 236 -1.63 0.77 -1.71
CA PHE A 236 -1.38 1.81 -0.70
C PHE A 236 -1.82 3.19 -1.20
N SER A 237 -1.47 3.55 -2.43
CA SER A 237 -1.92 4.81 -3.04
C SER A 237 -3.45 4.88 -3.10
N CYS A 238 -4.13 3.82 -3.54
CA CYS A 238 -5.59 3.77 -3.54
C CYS A 238 -6.19 3.90 -2.13
N ALA A 239 -5.57 3.26 -1.13
CA ALA A 239 -6.03 3.35 0.25
C ALA A 239 -5.93 4.77 0.81
N CYS A 240 -4.88 5.51 0.46
CA CYS A 240 -4.71 6.90 0.87
C CYS A 240 -5.75 7.85 0.26
N MET A 241 -6.28 7.53 -0.92
CA MET A 241 -7.31 8.33 -1.61
C MET A 241 -8.73 8.08 -1.08
N LEU A 242 -8.92 7.17 -0.12
CA LEU A 242 -10.24 6.86 0.41
C LEU A 242 -10.75 7.97 1.35
N PRO A 243 -12.07 8.24 1.36
CA PRO A 243 -12.67 9.12 2.35
C PRO A 243 -12.37 8.71 3.80
N SER A 244 -12.33 7.40 4.08
CA SER A 244 -11.99 6.87 5.41
C SER A 244 -10.53 7.11 5.83
N SER A 245 -9.67 7.55 4.92
CA SER A 245 -8.27 7.87 5.16
C SER A 245 -8.02 9.37 5.34
N ALA A 246 -9.00 10.22 5.00
CA ALA A 246 -8.83 11.66 4.91
C ALA A 246 -8.34 12.29 6.22
N ASP A 247 -8.95 11.95 7.36
CA ASP A 247 -8.59 12.53 8.66
C ASP A 247 -7.13 12.21 9.05
N HIS A 248 -6.66 10.99 8.75
CA HIS A 248 -5.29 10.57 9.06
C HIS A 248 -4.28 11.28 8.15
N ILE A 249 -4.62 11.48 6.87
CA ILE A 249 -3.79 12.22 5.92
C ILE A 249 -3.70 13.70 6.31
N ILE A 250 -4.82 14.33 6.66
CA ILE A 250 -4.85 15.73 7.13
C ILE A 250 -4.02 15.87 8.40
N ARG A 251 -4.16 14.95 9.36
CA ARG A 251 -3.34 14.95 10.57
C ARG A 251 -1.85 14.75 10.26
N ALA A 252 -1.50 13.82 9.37
CA ALA A 252 -0.11 13.62 8.94
C ALA A 252 0.47 14.91 8.35
N ALA A 253 -0.32 15.62 7.54
CA ALA A 253 0.07 16.90 6.95
C ALA A 253 0.28 18.00 8.00
N GLN A 254 -0.62 18.12 8.99
CA GLN A 254 -0.48 19.07 10.10
C GLN A 254 0.72 18.75 10.98
N CYS A 255 0.98 17.47 11.26
CA CYS A 255 2.14 17.06 12.03
C CYS A 255 3.46 17.30 11.28
N ALA A 256 3.48 17.07 9.97
CA ALA A 256 4.59 17.46 9.11
C ALA A 256 4.81 18.98 9.25
N ALA A 257 3.75 19.77 9.03
CA ALA A 257 3.70 21.25 9.15
C ALA A 257 4.40 21.75 10.43
N ALA A 258 4.05 21.17 11.58
CA ALA A 258 4.56 21.54 12.89
C ALA A 258 5.99 21.04 13.18
N SER A 259 6.46 19.99 12.49
CA SER A 259 7.77 19.38 12.73
C SER A 259 8.89 20.01 11.90
N ALA A 260 8.56 20.84 10.93
CA ALA A 260 9.61 21.51 10.18
C ALA A 260 10.37 22.46 11.10
N PRO A 261 11.71 22.46 10.99
CA PRO A 261 12.52 23.40 11.75
C PRO A 261 12.02 24.80 11.46
N SER A 262 11.77 25.56 12.54
CA SER A 262 11.56 26.99 12.43
C SER A 262 12.74 27.56 11.63
N LEU A 263 12.47 28.14 10.47
CA LEU A 263 13.45 28.72 9.53
C LEU A 263 14.33 29.81 10.13
N GLU A 264 14.21 30.09 11.43
CA GLU A 264 15.06 31.00 12.17
C GLU A 264 16.44 30.40 12.51
N SER A 265 16.66 29.10 12.35
CA SER A 265 18.03 28.56 12.44
C SER A 265 18.78 28.85 11.14
N GLU A 266 19.55 29.95 11.11
CA GLU A 266 20.47 30.35 10.02
C GLU A 266 21.35 29.19 9.49
N GLU A 267 21.52 28.12 10.26
CA GLU A 267 22.30 26.94 9.92
C GLU A 267 21.73 26.14 8.72
N TYR A 268 20.41 26.13 8.51
CA TYR A 268 19.78 25.39 7.40
C TYR A 268 19.86 26.14 6.06
N LEU A 269 19.89 27.48 6.11
CA LEU A 269 20.08 28.35 4.95
C LEU A 269 21.51 28.34 4.42
N ASN A 270 22.49 27.99 5.26
CA ASN A 270 23.90 27.90 4.88
C ASN A 270 24.32 26.51 4.36
N LEU A 271 23.42 25.52 4.38
CA LEU A 271 23.64 24.15 3.89
C LEU A 271 23.05 23.89 2.48
N LEU A 272 22.47 24.92 1.86
CA LEU A 272 21.98 24.95 0.47
C LEU A 272 22.75 26.00 -0.35
#